data_AF-A0A3M1KQP4-F1
#
_entry.id   AF-A0A3M1KQP4-F1
#
_cell.length_a   1.000
_cell.length_b   1.000
_cell.length_c   1.000
_cell.angle_alpha   90.00
_cell.angle_beta   90.00
_cell.angle_gamma   90.00
#
_symmetry.space_group_name_H-M   'P 1'
#
loop_
_entity.id
_entity.type
_entity.pdbx_description
1 polymer ?
#
loop_
_entity_poly.entity_id
_entity_poly.type
_entity_poly.pdbx_seq_one_letter_code
_entity_poly.pdbx_strand_id
1 'polypeptide(L)' 'MRIASLFLLVFLLGGLRAQRNVELVGHLPYDTELNDIWGWVAPDGTEYALVGTREGVSIVSLAEPGAPQEV' A
#
# COMPACT_ATOMS: atom_id res chain seq x y z
N MET A 1 -1.39 24.02 32.53
CA MET A 1 -0.57 22.81 32.28
C MET A 1 -1.16 21.91 31.19
N ARG A 2 -2.47 21.57 31.21
CA ARG A 2 -3.11 20.67 30.22
C ARG A 2 -3.05 21.12 28.75
N ILE A 3 -3.26 22.41 28.47
CA ILE A 3 -3.27 22.97 27.10
C ILE A 3 -1.85 23.01 26.50
N ALA A 4 -0.84 23.38 27.31
CA ALA A 4 0.56 23.37 26.87
C ALA A 4 1.03 21.95 26.49
N SER A 5 0.58 20.93 27.23
CA SER A 5 0.86 19.52 26.90
C SER A 5 0.24 19.07 25.58
N LEU A 6 -0.94 19.59 25.22
CA LEU A 6 -1.60 19.32 23.92
C LEU A 6 -0.83 19.93 22.75
N PHE A 7 -0.39 21.18 22.88
CA PHE A 7 0.44 21.82 21.85
C PHE A 7 1.79 21.11 21.68
N LEU A 8 2.40 20.66 22.78
CA LEU A 8 3.62 19.85 22.74
C LEU A 8 3.39 18.51 22.02
N LEU A 9 2.28 17.83 22.27
CA LEU A 9 1.95 16.57 21.60
C LEU A 9 1.79 16.75 20.09
N VAL A 10 1.05 17.78 19.66
CA VAL A 10 0.87 18.10 18.23
C VAL A 10 2.20 18.41 17.54
N PHE A 11 3.09 19.16 18.22
CA PHE A 11 4.43 19.47 17.71
C PHE A 11 5.29 18.21 17.52
N LEU A 12 5.20 17.24 18.43
CA LEU A 12 5.96 15.99 18.36
C LEU A 12 5.47 15.04 17.25
N LEU A 13 4.18 15.09 16.87
CA LEU A 13 3.62 14.23 15.82
C LEU A 13 4.05 14.65 14.41
N GLY A 14 4.35 15.94 14.18
CA GLY A 14 4.72 16.45 12.85
C GLY A 14 6.03 15.91 12.27
N GLY A 15 6.88 15.30 13.11
CA GLY A 15 8.17 14.73 12.70
C GLY A 15 8.16 13.22 12.44
N LEU A 16 7.04 12.53 12.69
CA LEU A 16 6.98 11.08 12.56
C LEU A 16 6.86 10.68 11.09
N ARG A 17 7.92 10.08 10.55
CA ARG A 17 7.93 9.47 9.21
C ARG A 17 7.96 7.94 9.37
N ALA A 18 6.80 7.31 9.25
CA ALA A 18 6.66 5.85 9.37
C ALA A 18 7.13 5.09 8.12
N GLN A 19 7.10 5.74 6.95
CA GLN A 19 7.51 5.17 5.67
C GLN A 19 8.70 5.96 5.14
N ARG A 20 9.91 5.41 5.27
CA ARG A 20 11.12 5.97 4.64
C ARG A 20 11.52 5.07 3.48
N ASN A 21 12.05 5.64 2.41
CA ASN A 21 12.53 4.91 1.22
C ASN A 21 11.45 4.13 0.46
N VAL A 22 10.21 4.58 0.52
CA VAL A 22 9.09 4.04 -0.28
C VAL A 22 8.35 5.21 -0.90
N GLU A 23 7.95 5.05 -2.17
CA GLU A 23 7.11 5.98 -2.91
C GLU A 23 5.86 5.26 -3.40
N LEU A 24 4.71 5.91 -3.32
CA LEU A 24 3.47 5.39 -3.89
C LEU A 24 3.50 5.61 -5.40
N VAL A 25 3.58 4.52 -6.17
CA VAL A 25 3.66 4.57 -7.64
C VAL A 25 2.31 4.31 -8.32
N GLY A 26 1.44 3.49 -7.73
CA GLY A 26 0.15 3.12 -8.32
C GLY A 26 -0.88 2.74 -7.25
N HIS A 27 -2.17 2.75 -7.64
CA HIS A 27 -3.28 2.41 -6.77
C HIS A 27 -4.43 1.79 -7.59
N LEU A 28 -4.81 0.56 -7.25
CA LEU A 28 -5.96 -0.15 -7.83
C LEU A 28 -7.05 -0.27 -6.74
N PRO A 29 -8.21 0.39 -6.89
CA PRO A 29 -9.29 0.30 -5.90
C PRO A 29 -10.00 -1.05 -5.94
N TYR A 30 -10.55 -1.46 -4.79
CA TYR A 30 -11.39 -2.65 -4.65
C TYR A 30 -12.69 -2.29 -3.95
N ASP A 31 -13.80 -2.85 -4.44
CA ASP A 31 -15.14 -2.70 -3.83
C ASP A 31 -15.43 -3.74 -2.74
N THR A 32 -14.47 -4.63 -2.47
CA THR A 32 -14.47 -5.61 -1.38
C THR A 32 -13.36 -5.31 -0.38
N GLU A 33 -13.55 -5.76 0.85
CA GLU A 33 -12.46 -5.82 1.82
C GLU A 33 -11.36 -6.79 1.36
N LEU A 34 -10.12 -6.46 1.75
CA LEU A 34 -8.90 -7.20 1.44
C LEU A 34 -8.34 -7.85 2.71
N ASN A 35 -7.66 -8.98 2.56
CA ASN A 35 -6.98 -9.68 3.66
C ASN A 35 -5.48 -9.38 3.65
N ASP A 36 -4.78 -9.86 2.62
CA ASP A 36 -3.33 -9.82 2.47
C ASP A 36 -2.91 -9.55 1.02
N ILE A 37 -1.63 -9.18 0.85
CA ILE A 37 -1.01 -8.95 -0.47
C ILE A 37 0.38 -9.58 -0.48
N TRP A 38 0.64 -10.40 -1.51
CA TRP A 38 1.93 -11.04 -1.75
C TRP A 38 2.48 -10.66 -3.13
N GLY A 39 3.76 -10.94 -3.38
CA GLY A 39 4.40 -10.70 -4.66
C GLY A 39 4.84 -12.00 -5.35
N TRP A 40 4.73 -12.05 -6.66
CA TRP A 40 5.31 -13.09 -7.51
C TRP A 40 6.02 -12.45 -8.71
N VAL A 41 7.15 -13.04 -9.11
CA VAL A 41 7.91 -12.61 -10.29
C VAL A 41 7.85 -13.74 -11.32
N ALA A 42 7.30 -13.44 -12.49
CA ALA A 42 7.22 -14.37 -13.59
C ALA A 42 8.60 -14.69 -14.17
N PRO A 43 8.76 -15.81 -14.90
CA PRO A 43 10.03 -16.16 -15.55
C PRO A 43 10.55 -15.10 -16.54
N ASP A 44 9.67 -14.26 -17.09
CA ASP A 44 10.02 -13.15 -17.98
C ASP A 44 10.39 -11.85 -17.25
N GLY A 45 10.33 -11.84 -15.91
CA GLY A 45 10.63 -10.69 -15.07
C GLY A 45 9.44 -9.81 -14.72
N THR A 46 8.25 -10.08 -15.26
CA THR A 46 7.04 -9.34 -14.91
C THR A 46 6.66 -9.60 -13.45
N GLU A 47 6.43 -8.54 -12.67
CA GLU A 47 5.96 -8.66 -11.29
C GLU A 47 4.44 -8.67 -11.23
N TYR A 48 3.90 -9.42 -10.27
CA TYR A 48 2.49 -9.52 -9.98
C TYR A 48 2.24 -9.39 -8.49
N ALA A 49 1.19 -8.66 -8.12
CA ALA A 49 0.64 -8.72 -6.78
C ALA A 49 -0.46 -9.78 -6.72
N LEU A 50 -0.41 -10.63 -5.71
CA LEU A 50 -1.42 -11.63 -5.38
C LEU A 50 -2.22 -11.07 -4.20
N VAL A 51 -3.40 -10.53 -4.48
CA VAL A 51 -4.21 -9.82 -3.49
C VAL A 51 -5.33 -10.74 -3.00
N GLY A 52 -5.31 -11.09 -1.72
CA GLY A 52 -6.39 -11.83 -1.07
C GLY A 52 -7.60 -10.92 -0.86
N THR A 53 -8.73 -11.28 -1.45
CA THR A 53 -10.01 -10.60 -1.26
C THR A 53 -10.99 -11.51 -0.50
N ARG A 54 -12.13 -10.97 -0.06
CA ARG A 54 -13.20 -11.81 0.51
C ARG A 54 -13.89 -12.71 -0.53
N GLU A 55 -13.68 -12.44 -1.82
CA GLU A 55 -14.34 -13.13 -2.93
C GLU A 55 -13.41 -14.11 -3.65
N GLY A 56 -12.10 -14.05 -3.39
CA GLY A 56 -11.11 -14.92 -4.01
C GLY A 56 -9.71 -14.31 -3.98
N VAL A 57 -8.92 -14.62 -4.99
CA VAL A 57 -7.59 -14.03 -5.20
C VAL A 57 -7.66 -13.17 -6.45
N SER A 58 -7.25 -11.90 -6.32
CA SER A 58 -7.02 -11.01 -7.45
C SER A 58 -5.54 -11.06 -7.85
N ILE A 59 -5.27 -11.28 -9.14
CA ILE A 59 -3.92 -11.29 -9.70
C ILE A 59 -3.74 -9.97 -10.41
N VAL A 60 -2.84 -9.13 -9.91
CA VAL A 60 -2.61 -7.78 -10.43
C VAL A 60 -1.25 -7.73 -11.12
N SER A 61 -1.24 -7.45 -12.41
CA SER A 61 -0.01 -7.18 -13.15
C SER A 61 0.59 -5.85 -12.71
N LEU A 62 1.91 -5.86 -12.49
CA LEU A 62 2.74 -4.69 -12.22
C LEU A 62 3.74 -4.44 -13.36
N ALA A 63 3.44 -4.92 -14.58
CA ALA A 63 4.25 -4.65 -15.77
C ALA A 63 4.46 -3.14 -15.99
N GLU A 64 3.42 -2.35 -15.70
CA GLU A 64 3.50 -0.90 -15.54
C GLU A 64 3.12 -0.52 -14.09
N PRO A 65 4.08 -0.33 -13.17
CA PRO A 65 3.78 -0.12 -11.75
C PRO A 65 2.90 1.12 -11.45
N GLY A 66 2.90 2.11 -12.36
CA GLY A 66 2.05 3.30 -12.28
C GLY A 66 0.59 3.08 -12.69
N ALA A 67 0.29 1.95 -13.32
CA ALA A 67 -1.03 1.57 -13.82
C ALA A 67 -1.31 0.08 -13.54
N PRO A 68 -1.37 -0.34 -12.26
CA PRO A 68 -1.63 -1.72 -11.89
C PRO A 68 -2.99 -2.19 -12.42
N GLN A 69 -3.04 -3.41 -12.98
CA GLN A 69 -4.26 -3.96 -13.60
C GLN A 69 -4.47 -5.42 -13.19
N GLU A 70 -5.70 -5.77 -12.78
CA GLU A 70 -6.12 -7.15 -12.55
C GLU A 70 -6.22 -7.95 -13.87
N VAL A 71 -5.74 -9.22 -13.86
CA VAL A 71 -5.64 -10.11 -15.03
C VAL A 71 -6.22 -11.50 -14.79
#